data_AF-A0AA97C520-F1
#
_entry.id   AF-A0AA97C520-F1
#
_cell.length_a   1.000
_cell.length_b   1.000
_cell.length_c   1.000
_cell.angle_alpha   90.00
_cell.angle_beta   90.00
_cell.angle_gamma   90.00
#
_symmetry.space_group_name_H-M   'P 1'
#
loop_
_entity.id
_entity.type
_entity.pdbx_description
1 polymer ?
#
loop_
_entity_poly.entity_id
_entity_poly.type
_entity_poly.pdbx_seq_one_letter_code
_entity_poly.pdbx_strand_id
1 'polypeptide(L)'
;MTLTGYRFADRTFNSLSNFVEQNFVDRQDIDTNKDKHVFSLSYAQQLRGMNASANITASRKTYWNGKQNNYFMWGSINSSMKAS
;
A
#
# COMPACT_ATOMS: atom_id res chain seq x y z
N MET A 1 13.86 -10.76 2.79
CA MET A 1 12.44 -11.15 2.92
C MET A 1 11.66 -10.43 1.84
N THR A 2 10.80 -11.15 1.13
CA THR A 2 9.96 -10.58 0.07
C THR A 2 8.51 -10.90 0.39
N LEU A 3 7.65 -9.89 0.41
CA LEU A 3 6.22 -10.01 0.59
C LEU A 3 5.53 -9.42 -0.62
N THR A 4 4.61 -10.16 -1.23
CA THR A 4 3.73 -9.65 -2.27
C THR A 4 2.30 -9.94 -1.89
N GLY A 5 1.43 -8.98 -2.12
CA GLY A 5 0.00 -9.07 -1.87
C GLY A 5 -0.76 -8.54 -3.07
N TYR A 6 -1.78 -9.28 -3.48
CA TYR A 6 -2.73 -8.84 -4.49
C TYR A 6 -4.15 -9.10 -3.98
N ARG A 7 -5.02 -8.11 -4.18
CA ARG A 7 -6.43 -8.21 -3.86
C ARG A 7 -7.25 -7.54 -4.94
N PHE A 8 -8.34 -8.20 -5.31
CA PHE A 8 -9.40 -7.64 -6.12
C PHE A 8 -10.66 -7.48 -5.27
N ALA A 9 -11.40 -6.40 -5.49
CA ALA A 9 -12.70 -6.18 -4.90
C ALA A 9 -13.70 -5.80 -6.00
N ASP A 10 -14.85 -6.47 -5.97
CA ASP A 10 -15.95 -6.17 -6.88
C ASP A 10 -16.60 -4.81 -6.51
N ARG A 11 -17.29 -4.17 -7.46
CA ARG A 11 -17.97 -2.88 -7.20
C ARG A 11 -19.11 -3.01 -6.19
N THR A 12 -19.66 -4.21 -6.04
CA THR A 12 -20.69 -4.53 -5.04
C THR A 12 -20.10 -4.83 -3.65
N PHE A 13 -18.80 -5.08 -3.57
CA PHE A 13 -18.13 -5.32 -2.30
C PHE A 13 -18.02 -4.02 -1.51
N ASN A 14 -18.62 -3.99 -0.32
CA ASN A 14 -18.53 -2.86 0.58
C ASN A 14 -17.77 -3.28 1.84
N SER A 15 -16.70 -2.57 2.17
CA SER A 15 -15.97 -2.81 3.41
C SER A 15 -16.83 -2.36 4.60
N LEU A 16 -16.60 -2.95 5.78
CA LEU A 16 -17.29 -2.51 7.00
C LEU A 16 -17.03 -1.03 7.30
N SER A 17 -15.81 -0.55 7.02
CA SER A 17 -15.44 0.86 7.13
C SER A 17 -16.30 1.75 6.24
N ASN A 18 -16.52 1.34 4.98
CA ASN A 18 -17.40 2.06 4.07
C ASN A 18 -18.86 2.03 4.56
N PHE A 19 -19.33 0.91 5.11
CA PHE A 19 -20.69 0.82 5.66
C PHE A 19 -20.88 1.78 6.86
N VAL A 20 -19.89 1.88 7.75
CA VAL A 20 -19.93 2.81 8.88
C VAL A 20 -19.86 4.26 8.37
N GLU A 21 -18.96 4.61 7.46
CA GLU A 21 -18.92 5.96 6.89
C GLU A 21 -20.25 6.35 6.22
N GLN A 22 -20.88 5.42 5.49
CA GLN A 22 -22.18 5.65 4.85
C GLN A 22 -23.31 5.94 5.82
N ASN A 23 -23.31 5.30 7.00
CA ASN A 23 -24.39 5.46 7.97
C ASN A 23 -24.15 6.62 8.96
N PHE A 24 -22.90 7.02 9.17
CA PHE A 24 -22.53 7.96 10.23
C PHE A 24 -21.92 9.27 9.72
N VAL A 25 -21.61 9.38 8.42
CA VAL A 25 -21.04 10.60 7.83
C VAL A 25 -21.89 11.02 6.64
N ASP A 26 -22.59 12.15 6.78
CA ASP A 26 -23.47 12.76 5.78
C ASP A 26 -22.66 13.38 4.62
N ARG A 27 -21.96 12.52 3.87
CA ARG A 27 -21.18 12.91 2.71
C ARG A 27 -21.83 12.30 1.49
N GLN A 28 -22.28 13.15 0.57
CA GLN A 28 -22.76 12.83 -0.79
C GLN A 28 -21.78 12.01 -1.66
N ASP A 29 -20.64 11.58 -1.10
CA ASP A 29 -19.53 10.91 -1.77
C ASP A 29 -19.56 9.37 -1.60
N ILE A 30 -20.74 8.82 -1.29
CA ILE A 30 -20.96 7.40 -0.93
C ILE A 30 -20.48 6.40 -2.01
N ASP A 31 -20.38 6.82 -3.27
CA ASP A 31 -19.94 5.96 -4.38
C ASP A 31 -18.54 6.32 -4.91
N THR A 32 -17.80 7.25 -4.30
CA THR A 32 -16.41 7.52 -4.70
C THR A 32 -15.43 6.62 -3.95
N ASN A 33 -14.33 6.28 -4.62
CA ASN A 33 -13.24 5.48 -4.05
C ASN A 33 -13.59 4.03 -3.66
N LYS A 34 -14.49 3.37 -4.40
CA LYS A 34 -14.67 1.91 -4.30
C LYS A 34 -13.45 1.15 -4.83
N ASP A 35 -12.77 0.43 -3.94
CA ASP A 35 -11.56 -0.34 -4.25
C ASP A 35 -11.79 -1.34 -5.39
N LYS A 36 -10.86 -1.40 -6.35
CA LYS A 36 -10.89 -2.34 -7.48
C LYS A 36 -9.70 -3.30 -7.42
N HIS A 37 -8.50 -2.79 -7.70
CA HIS A 37 -7.26 -3.56 -7.57
C HIS A 37 -6.38 -2.95 -6.51
N VAL A 38 -5.90 -3.78 -5.60
CA VAL A 38 -4.90 -3.44 -4.58
C VAL A 38 -3.70 -4.36 -4.78
N PHE A 39 -2.56 -3.79 -5.06
CA PHE A 39 -1.28 -4.47 -5.17
C PHE A 39 -0.33 -3.94 -4.09
N SER A 40 0.43 -4.82 -3.47
CA SER A 40 1.43 -4.49 -2.46
C SER A 40 2.67 -5.34 -2.70
N LEU A 41 3.83 -4.71 -2.64
CA LEU A 41 5.14 -5.32 -2.78
C LEU A 41 6.05 -4.74 -1.71
N SER A 42 6.66 -5.61 -0.92
CA SER A 42 7.67 -5.22 0.06
C SER A 42 8.88 -6.14 -0.09
N TYR A 43 10.05 -5.53 -0.21
CA TYR A 43 11.32 -6.20 -0.35
C TYR A 43 12.32 -5.65 0.67
N ALA A 44 12.94 -6.53 1.44
CA ALA A 44 13.96 -6.17 2.41
C ALA A 44 15.16 -7.09 2.26
N GLN A 45 16.34 -6.53 2.00
CA GLN A 45 17.57 -7.29 1.85
C GLN A 45 18.72 -6.64 2.61
N GLN A 46 19.50 -7.47 3.30
CA GLN A 46 20.77 -7.08 3.88
C GLN A 46 21.89 -7.29 2.86
N LEU A 47 22.58 -6.21 2.50
CA LEU A 47 23.77 -6.19 1.66
C LEU A 47 24.99 -6.46 2.55
N ARG A 48 25.27 -7.74 2.79
CA ARG A 48 26.35 -8.20 3.69
C ARG A 48 27.74 -7.66 3.29
N GLY A 49 27.97 -7.39 2.01
CA GLY A 49 29.24 -6.82 1.53
C GLY A 49 29.45 -5.34 1.86
N MET A 50 28.41 -4.62 2.29
CA MET A 50 28.47 -3.17 2.52
C MET A 50 27.98 -2.78 3.92
N ASN A 51 27.76 -3.75 4.82
CA ASN A 51 27.07 -3.55 6.11
C ASN A 51 25.81 -2.68 5.97
N ALA A 52 25.08 -2.87 4.88
CA ALA A 52 23.93 -2.05 4.52
C ALA A 52 22.66 -2.89 4.48
N SER A 53 21.53 -2.25 4.70
CA SER A 53 20.20 -2.82 4.53
C SER A 53 19.40 -1.94 3.59
N ALA A 54 18.75 -2.55 2.61
CA ALA A 54 17.88 -1.88 1.66
C ALA A 54 16.46 -2.40 1.85
N ASN A 55 15.51 -1.48 1.89
CA ASN A 55 14.09 -1.78 1.99
C ASN A 55 13.36 -1.07 0.85
N ILE A 56 12.39 -1.74 0.22
CA ILE A 56 11.59 -1.18 -0.87
C ILE A 56 10.15 -1.58 -0.60
N THR A 57 9.24 -0.61 -0.60
CA THR A 57 7.80 -0.87 -0.44
C THR A 57 7.04 -0.12 -1.51
N ALA A 58 6.28 -0.84 -2.33
CA ALA A 58 5.43 -0.28 -3.36
C ALA A 58 4.01 -0.80 -3.15
N SER A 59 3.03 0.09 -3.26
CA SER A 59 1.62 -0.30 -3.29
C SER A 59 0.85 0.49 -4.34
N ARG A 60 -0.11 -0.17 -4.96
CA ARG A 60 -0.97 0.43 -5.98
C ARG A 60 -2.40 0.12 -5.66
N LYS A 61 -3.22 1.17 -5.63
CA LYS A 61 -4.64 1.08 -5.36
C LYS A 61 -5.41 1.75 -6.48
N THR A 62 -6.33 1.02 -7.08
CA THR A 62 -7.23 1.54 -8.10
C THR A 62 -8.66 1.47 -7.60
N TYR A 63 -9.51 2.34 -8.15
CA TYR A 63 -10.91 2.43 -7.75
C TYR A 63 -11.81 2.28 -8.98
N TRP A 64 -13.04 1.82 -8.77
CA TRP A 64 -14.05 1.72 -9.83
C TRP A 64 -14.53 3.09 -10.30
N ASN A 65 -14.70 4.02 -9.36
CA ASN A 65 -15.32 5.33 -9.60
C ASN A 65 -14.39 6.51 -9.22
N GLY A 66 -13.08 6.27 -9.07
CA GLY A 66 -12.12 7.26 -8.58
C GLY A 66 -10.78 7.20 -9.30
N LYS A 67 -9.95 8.23 -9.11
CA LYS A 67 -8.60 8.27 -9.67
C LYS A 67 -7.70 7.22 -9.01
N GLN A 68 -6.87 6.54 -9.79
CA GLN A 68 -5.87 5.61 -9.26
C GLN A 68 -4.98 6.30 -8.22
N ASN A 69 -4.72 5.62 -7.10
CA ASN A 69 -3.78 6.05 -6.07
C ASN A 69 -2.57 5.11 -6.07
N ASN A 70 -1.43 5.63 -6.51
CA ASN A 70 -0.17 4.90 -6.52
C ASN A 70 0.67 5.41 -5.36
N TYR A 71 1.13 4.51 -4.49
CA TYR A 71 1.99 4.86 -3.38
C TYR A 71 3.29 4.09 -3.47
N PHE A 72 4.39 4.81 -3.66
CA PHE A 72 5.71 4.19 -3.77
C PHE A 72 6.61 4.77 -2.68
N MET A 73 7.20 3.90 -1.86
CA MET A 73 8.17 4.26 -0.85
C MET A 73 9.47 3.48 -1.11
N TRP A 74 10.50 4.20 -1.57
CA TRP A 74 11.87 3.69 -1.49
C TRP A 74 12.27 3.73 0.00
N GLY A 75 12.48 2.57 0.62
CA GLY A 75 12.94 2.50 2.00
C GLY A 75 14.42 2.84 2.08
N SER A 76 14.79 3.50 3.17
CA SER A 76 16.14 4.00 3.41
C SER A 76 17.19 2.89 3.32
N ILE A 77 18.34 3.23 2.74
CA ILE A 77 19.55 2.39 2.81
C ILE A 77 20.22 2.73 4.14
N ASN A 78 20.17 1.81 5.10
CA ASN A 78 20.86 1.98 6.39
C ASN A 78 22.19 1.24 6.34
N SER A 79 23.30 1.98 6.41
CA SER A 79 24.65 1.44 6.53
C SER A 79 25.20 1.69 7.94
N SER A 80 25.75 0.66 8.58
CA SER A 80 26.47 0.82 9.84
C SER A 80 27.98 0.89 9.56
N MET A 81 28.57 2.06 9.71
CA MET A 81 30.03 2.21 9.71
C MET A 81 30.55 1.85 11.11
N LYS A 82 31.49 0.89 11.21
CA LYS A 82 32.22 0.68 12.46
C LYS A 82 33.18 1.86 12.64
N ALA A 83 33.02 2.63 13.72
CA ALA A 83 34.05 3.56 14.17
C ALA A 83 35.28 2.74 14.60
N SER A 84 36.43 2.97 13.97
CA SER A 84 37.71 2.38 14.35
C SER A 84 38.40 3.22 15.41
#